data_AF-A0A432TDW1-F1
#
_entry.id   AF-A0A432TDW1-F1
#
_cell.length_a   1.000
_cell.length_b   1.000
_cell.length_c   1.000
_cell.angle_alpha   90.00
_cell.angle_beta   90.00
_cell.angle_gamma   90.00
#
_symmetry.space_group_name_H-M   'P 1'
#
loop_
_entity.id
_entity.type
_entity.pdbx_description
1 polymer ?
#
loop_
_entity_poly.entity_id
_entity_poly.type
_entity_poly.pdbx_seq_one_letter_code
_entity_poly.pdbx_strand_id
1 'polypeptide(L)' 'MDKIPKAERQKIIKELKAKMLFAAKSLEFEEAARLRDEIAKIKKL' A
#
# COMPACT_ATOMS: atom_id res chain seq x y z
N MET A 1 -15.36 13.77 -5.62
CA MET A 1 -14.83 12.46 -5.21
C MET A 1 -14.56 12.53 -3.72
N ASP A 2 -15.42 11.86 -2.96
CA ASP A 2 -15.40 11.83 -1.50
C ASP A 2 -13.99 11.61 -0.98
N LYS A 3 -13.46 12.61 -0.29
CA LYS A 3 -12.13 12.55 0.30
C LYS A 3 -12.18 11.46 1.37
N ILE A 4 -11.65 10.27 1.07
CA ILE A 4 -11.37 9.24 2.07
C ILE A 4 -10.73 9.95 3.26
N PRO A 5 -11.31 9.89 4.47
CA PRO A 5 -10.77 10.55 5.64
C PRO A 5 -9.29 10.19 5.82
N LYS A 6 -8.47 11.18 6.20
CA LYS A 6 -7.01 11.00 6.34
C LYS A 6 -6.65 9.78 7.21
N ALA A 7 -7.46 9.50 8.23
CA ALA A 7 -7.29 8.35 9.12
C ALA A 7 -7.53 7.01 8.41
N GLU A 8 -8.58 6.91 7.60
CA GLU A 8 -8.91 5.71 6.84
C GLU A 8 -7.89 5.45 5.74
N ARG A 9 -7.46 6.51 5.05
CA ARG A 9 -6.37 6.43 4.07
C ARG A 9 -5.07 5.89 4.69
N GLN A 10 -4.73 6.35 5.91
CA GLN A 10 -3.55 5.86 6.63
C GLN A 10 -3.67 4.39 7.02
N LYS A 11 -4.87 3.92 7.41
CA LYS A 11 -5.12 2.50 7.70
C LYS A 11 -4.85 1.64 6.45
N ILE A 12 -5.41 2.02 5.31
CA ILE A 12 -5.22 1.31 4.04
C ILE A 12 -3.74 1.25 3.65
N ILE A 13 -3.02 2.39 3.73
CA ILE A 13 -1.57 2.43 3.43
C ILE A 13 -0.78 1.52 4.38
N LYS A 14 -1.13 1.49 5.67
CA LYS A 14 -0.45 0.64 6.67
C LYS A 14 -0.62 -0.84 6.36
N GLU A 15 -1.82 -1.26 5.98
CA GLU A 15 -2.12 -2.65 5.61
C GLU A 15 -1.39 -3.07 4.34
N LEU A 16 -1.43 -2.24 3.29
CA LEU A 16 -0.69 -2.50 2.04
C LEU A 16 0.82 -2.56 2.29
N LYS A 17 1.35 -1.69 3.16
CA LYS A 17 2.77 -1.72 3.52
C LYS A 17 3.14 -3.02 4.25
N ALA A 18 2.27 -3.53 5.12
CA ALA A 18 2.50 -4.80 5.80
C ALA A 18 2.55 -5.97 4.81
N LYS A 19 1.60 -6.02 3.87
CA LYS A 19 1.59 -7.02 2.77
C LYS A 19 2.83 -6.92 1.90
N MET A 20 3.26 -5.71 1.55
CA MET A 20 4.44 -5.46 0.73
C MET A 20 5.71 -5.97 1.41
N LEU A 21 5.87 -5.67 2.71
CA LEU A 21 7.02 -6.15 3.49
C LEU A 21 7.02 -7.67 3.65
N PHE A 22 5.83 -8.27 3.78
CA PHE A 22 5.70 -9.72 3.81
C PHE A 22 6.14 -10.33 2.48
N ALA A 23 5.62 -9.85 1.34
CA ALA A 23 6.01 -10.29 0.00
C ALA A 23 7.53 -10.16 -0.21
N ALA A 24 8.11 -9.01 0.16
CA ALA A 24 9.55 -8.80 0.06
C ALA A 24 10.38 -9.79 0.91
N LYS A 25 9.92 -10.12 2.13
CA LYS A 25 10.57 -11.14 2.97
C LYS A 25 10.44 -12.54 2.41
N SER A 26 9.33 -12.82 1.72
CA SER A 26 9.08 -14.09 1.03
C SER A 26 9.78 -14.20 -0.34
N LEU A 27 10.59 -13.19 -0.72
CA LEU A 27 11.25 -13.09 -2.03
C LEU A 27 10.27 -12.93 -3.22
N GLU A 28 9.02 -12.57 -2.94
CA GLU A 28 7.96 -12.28 -3.91
C GLU A 28 8.07 -10.81 -4.39
N PHE A 29 9.13 -10.49 -5.14
CA PHE A 29 9.47 -9.10 -5.46
C PHE A 29 8.49 -8.42 -6.41
N GLU A 30 7.90 -9.16 -7.35
CA GLU A 30 6.89 -8.61 -8.25
C GLU A 30 5.66 -8.16 -7.47
N GLU A 31 5.21 -8.96 -6.51
CA GLU A 31 4.09 -8.61 -5.63
C GLU A 31 4.42 -7.43 -4.72
N ALA A 32 5.63 -7.40 -4.16
CA ALA A 32 6.11 -6.24 -3.40
C ALA A 32 6.14 -4.96 -4.27
N ALA A 33 6.56 -5.04 -5.53
CA ALA A 33 6.55 -3.91 -6.46
C ALA A 33 5.12 -3.44 -6.78
N ARG A 34 4.19 -4.38 -7.01
CA ARG A 34 2.77 -4.09 -7.24
C ARG A 34 2.15 -3.31 -6.07
N LEU A 35 2.35 -3.81 -4.85
CA LEU A 35 1.84 -3.19 -3.62
C LEU A 35 2.46 -1.81 -3.36
N ARG A 36 3.76 -1.62 -3.67
CA ARG A 36 4.42 -0.32 -3.60
C ARG A 36 3.73 0.71 -4.51
N ASP A 37 3.40 0.30 -5.74
CA ASP A 37 2.80 1.19 -6.73
C ASP A 37 1.35 1.54 -6.37
N GLU A 38 0.60 0.60 -5.78
CA GLU A 38 -0.72 0.87 -5.20
C GLU A 38 -0.67 1.89 -4.05
N ILE A 39 0.30 1.74 -3.13
CA ILE A 39 0.52 2.73 -2.06
C ILE A 39 0.82 4.12 -2.66
N ALA A 40 1.61 4.19 -3.73
CA ALA A 40 1.94 5.45 -4.39
C ALA A 40 0.70 6.11 -5.03
N LYS A 41 -0.21 5.32 -5.63
CA LYS A 41 -1.49 5.81 -6.17
C LYS A 41 -2.35 6.42 -5.06
N ILE A 42 -2.51 5.72 -3.94
CA ILE A 42 -3.33 6.20 -2.81
C ILE A 42 -2.76 7.48 -2.19
N LYS A 43 -1.44 7.63 -2.17
CA LYS A 43 -0.78 8.86 -1.68
C LYS A 43 -0.96 10.07 -2.60
N LYS A 44 -1.24 9.85 -3.90
CA LYS A 44 -1.44 10.92 -4.91
C LYS A 44 -2.91 11.37 -5.03
N LEU A 45 -3.86 10.55 -4.56
CA LEU A 45 -5.28 10.91 -4.41
C LEU A 45 -5.49 11.93 -3.29
#